data_AF-A0A0R1QG24-F1
#
_entry.id   AF-A0A0R1QG24-F1
#
_cell.length_a   1.000
_cell.length_b   1.000
_cell.length_c   1.000
_cell.angle_alpha   90.00
_cell.angle_beta   90.00
_cell.angle_gamma   90.00
#
_symmetry.space_group_name_H-M   'P 1'
#
loop_
_entity.id
_entity.type
_entity.pdbx_description
1 polymer ?
#
loop_
_entity_poly.entity_id
_entity_poly.type
_entity_poly.pdbx_seq_one_letter_code
_entity_poly.pdbx_strand_id
1 'polypeptide(L)'
;MDIELTKQYIHDLYNELMQQSNKNSALLDITDVLVQVYSKIDQTKNKEALLNRMVNYIYIVGFSNINLSKKAENDLIELGDIAKRAGWNGIYRGNSVDKSQFYGMFENMPVR
;
A
#
# COMPACT_ATOMS: atom_id res chain seq x y z
N MET A 1 4.44 12.14 -10.05
CA MET A 1 3.30 11.20 -9.91
C MET A 1 2.01 11.99 -9.81
N ASP A 2 0.91 11.53 -10.41
CA ASP A 2 -0.43 12.11 -10.20
C ASP A 2 -0.97 11.67 -8.83
N ILE A 3 -1.07 12.61 -7.89
CA ILE A 3 -1.40 12.30 -6.49
C ILE A 3 -2.88 11.98 -6.31
N GLU A 4 -3.76 12.70 -7.00
CA GLU A 4 -5.21 12.47 -6.87
C GLU A 4 -5.58 11.10 -7.43
N LEU A 5 -5.05 10.75 -8.60
CA LEU A 5 -5.24 9.43 -9.19
C LEU A 5 -4.66 8.32 -8.30
N THR A 6 -3.47 8.54 -7.73
CA THR A 6 -2.85 7.56 -6.81
C THR A 6 -3.70 7.37 -5.55
N LYS A 7 -4.21 8.45 -4.95
CA LYS A 7 -5.09 8.39 -3.77
C LYS A 7 -6.40 7.70 -4.10
N GLN A 8 -6.95 7.90 -5.30
CA GLN A 8 -8.16 7.22 -5.76
C GLN A 8 -7.94 5.69 -5.82
N TYR A 9 -6.86 5.21 -6.45
CA TYR A 9 -6.56 3.79 -6.48
C TYR A 9 -6.32 3.18 -5.10
N ILE A 10 -5.64 3.89 -4.19
CA ILE A 10 -5.44 3.44 -2.80
C ILE A 10 -6.78 3.33 -2.06
N HIS A 11 -7.64 4.33 -2.20
CA HIS A 11 -8.96 4.37 -1.57
C HIS A 11 -9.85 3.23 -2.07
N ASP A 12 -9.84 3.01 -3.38
CA ASP A 12 -10.66 1.97 -4.01
C ASP A 12 -10.19 0.56 -3.64
N LEU A 13 -8.87 0.33 -3.65
CA LEU A 13 -8.29 -0.92 -3.18
C LEU A 13 -8.65 -1.18 -1.71
N TYR A 14 -8.55 -0.17 -0.84
CA TYR A 14 -8.94 -0.28 0.57
C TYR A 14 -10.41 -0.69 0.73
N ASN A 15 -11.32 -0.03 0.00
CA ASN A 15 -12.75 -0.31 0.10
C ASN A 15 -13.10 -1.73 -0.38
N GLU A 16 -12.48 -2.19 -1.47
CA GLU A 16 -12.65 -3.56 -1.96
C GLU A 16 -12.17 -4.60 -0.93
N LEU A 17 -11.02 -4.37 -0.30
CA LEU A 17 -10.49 -5.27 0.73
C LEU A 17 -11.37 -5.28 1.99
N MET A 18 -11.88 -4.13 2.40
CA MET A 18 -12.72 -4.02 3.61
C MET A 18 -14.10 -4.66 3.48
N GLN A 19 -14.59 -4.84 2.25
CA GLN A 19 -15.84 -5.58 1.97
C GLN A 19 -15.71 -7.09 2.24
N GLN A 20 -14.49 -7.63 2.36
CA GLN A 20 -14.30 -9.04 2.65
C GLN A 20 -14.81 -9.39 4.06
N SER A 21 -15.58 -10.48 4.13
CA SER A 21 -16.20 -10.97 5.37
C SER A 21 -15.18 -11.59 6.32
N ASN A 22 -14.18 -12.30 5.80
CA ASN A 22 -13.10 -12.88 6.59
C ASN A 22 -11.86 -11.98 6.58
N LYS A 23 -11.68 -11.21 7.65
CA LYS A 23 -10.52 -10.31 7.82
C LYS A 23 -9.45 -11.02 8.64
N ASN A 24 -8.52 -11.69 7.95
CA ASN A 24 -7.33 -12.22 8.61
C ASN A 24 -6.31 -11.11 8.90
N SER A 25 -5.27 -11.44 9.66
CA SER A 25 -4.23 -10.49 10.07
C SER A 25 -3.56 -9.81 8.86
N ALA A 26 -3.27 -10.56 7.79
CA ALA A 26 -2.66 -10.01 6.58
C ALA A 26 -3.55 -8.94 5.91
N LEU A 27 -4.86 -9.17 5.81
CA LEU A 27 -5.80 -8.19 5.27
C LEU A 27 -5.88 -6.95 6.15
N LEU A 28 -5.91 -7.13 7.48
CA LEU A 28 -5.91 -6.01 8.44
C LEU A 28 -4.63 -5.18 8.35
N ASP A 29 -3.47 -5.83 8.29
CA ASP A 29 -2.18 -5.16 8.13
C ASP A 29 -2.08 -4.39 6.80
N ILE A 30 -2.54 -4.98 5.70
CA ILE A 30 -2.57 -4.32 4.39
C ILE A 30 -3.49 -3.10 4.41
N THR A 31 -4.68 -3.22 5.00
CA THR A 31 -5.63 -2.11 5.07
C THR A 31 -5.14 -0.97 5.98
N ASP A 32 -4.46 -1.30 7.08
CA ASP A 32 -3.75 -0.33 7.92
C ASP A 32 -2.68 0.42 7.12
N VAL A 33 -1.87 -0.30 6.33
CA VAL A 33 -0.83 0.29 5.48
C VAL A 33 -1.41 1.18 4.38
N LEU A 34 -2.52 0.77 3.74
CA LEU A 34 -3.21 1.59 2.73
C LEU A 34 -3.69 2.91 3.31
N VAL A 35 -4.34 2.88 4.49
CA VAL A 35 -4.77 4.10 5.20
C VAL A 35 -3.58 4.98 5.53
N GLN A 36 -2.52 4.38 6.06
CA GLN A 36 -1.33 5.12 6.49
C GLN A 36 -0.65 5.82 5.31
N VAL A 37 -0.54 5.17 4.15
CA VAL A 37 0.04 5.78 2.95
C VAL A 37 -0.89 6.85 2.37
N TYR A 38 -2.20 6.58 2.26
CA TYR A 38 -3.19 7.55 1.80
C TYR A 38 -3.11 8.88 2.56
N SER A 39 -2.95 8.79 3.90
CA SER A 39 -2.96 9.96 4.78
C SER A 39 -1.79 10.94 4.59
N LYS A 40 -0.67 10.50 4.00
CA LYS A 40 0.57 11.29 3.96
C LYS A 40 1.30 11.31 2.63
N ILE A 41 0.79 10.64 1.61
CA ILE A 41 1.43 10.57 0.30
C ILE A 41 1.58 11.96 -0.35
N ASP A 42 0.68 12.89 -0.05
CA ASP A 42 0.73 14.29 -0.48
C ASP A 42 1.84 15.11 0.21
N GLN A 43 2.08 14.85 1.49
CA GLN A 43 3.06 15.56 2.32
C GLN A 43 4.47 14.93 2.29
N THR A 44 4.58 13.68 1.82
CA THR A 44 5.87 12.97 1.78
C THR A 44 6.80 13.56 0.73
N LYS A 45 8.08 13.77 1.07
CA LYS A 45 9.09 14.31 0.13
C LYS A 45 9.38 13.34 -1.02
N ASN A 46 9.56 12.05 -0.70
CA ASN A 46 9.76 10.99 -1.68
C ASN A 46 8.53 10.08 -1.74
N LYS A 47 7.51 10.54 -2.46
CA LYS A 47 6.18 9.93 -2.55
C LYS A 47 6.25 8.59 -3.29
N GLU A 48 7.05 8.59 -4.33
CA GLU A 48 7.44 7.48 -5.18
C GLU A 48 7.98 6.30 -4.36
N ALA A 49 8.93 6.55 -3.46
CA ALA A 49 9.50 5.53 -2.60
C ALA A 49 8.51 5.00 -1.55
N LEU A 50 7.62 5.86 -1.04
CA LEU A 50 6.56 5.44 -0.12
C LEU A 50 5.57 4.50 -0.84
N LEU A 51 5.13 4.87 -2.04
CA LEU A 51 4.23 4.06 -2.86
C LEU A 51 4.87 2.72 -3.24
N ASN A 52 6.13 2.71 -3.69
CA ASN A 52 6.83 1.48 -4.02
C ASN A 52 6.93 0.52 -2.83
N ARG A 53 7.25 1.04 -1.63
CA ARG A 53 7.26 0.22 -0.41
C ARG A 53 5.88 -0.37 -0.10
N MET A 54 4.81 0.43 -0.25
CA MET A 54 3.43 -0.02 -0.05
C MET A 54 3.07 -1.18 -0.99
N VAL A 55 3.33 -1.01 -2.28
CA VAL A 55 3.03 -2.03 -3.30
C VAL A 55 3.82 -3.31 -3.02
N ASN A 56 5.12 -3.20 -2.71
CA ASN A 56 5.94 -4.37 -2.38
C ASN A 56 5.46 -5.07 -1.09
N TYR A 57 5.07 -4.31 -0.09
CA TYR A 57 4.50 -4.85 1.15
C TYR A 57 3.22 -5.67 0.85
N ILE A 58 2.31 -5.12 0.05
CA ILE A 58 1.07 -5.80 -0.35
C ILE A 58 1.38 -7.08 -1.13
N TYR A 59 2.34 -7.04 -2.06
CA TYR A 59 2.75 -8.26 -2.76
C TYR A 59 3.28 -9.32 -1.80
N ILE A 60 4.17 -8.98 -0.86
CA ILE A 60 4.76 -9.99 0.03
C ILE A 60 3.75 -10.52 1.05
N VAL A 61 2.96 -9.63 1.68
CA VAL A 61 2.00 -10.00 2.73
C VAL A 61 0.73 -10.61 2.13
N GLY A 62 0.34 -10.20 0.93
CA GLY A 62 -0.91 -10.61 0.28
C GLY A 62 -0.83 -11.91 -0.53
N PHE A 63 0.34 -12.27 -1.09
CA PHE A 63 0.51 -13.32 -2.13
C PHE A 63 -0.13 -14.69 -1.82
N SER A 64 -0.38 -15.03 -0.56
CA SER A 64 -1.11 -16.26 -0.20
C SER A 64 -2.17 -16.06 0.88
N ASN A 65 -2.36 -14.82 1.33
CA ASN A 65 -3.19 -14.53 2.49
C ASN A 65 -4.46 -13.77 2.13
N ILE A 66 -4.55 -13.14 0.95
CA ILE A 66 -5.74 -12.36 0.56
C ILE A 66 -6.24 -12.82 -0.81
N ASN A 67 -7.57 -12.83 -0.97
CA ASN A 67 -8.20 -13.02 -2.28
C ASN A 67 -8.53 -11.64 -2.85
N LEU A 68 -7.97 -11.28 -3.99
CA LEU A 68 -8.28 -10.03 -4.65
C LEU A 68 -9.42 -10.23 -5.67
N SER A 69 -10.34 -9.27 -5.72
CA SER A 69 -11.27 -9.16 -6.85
C SER A 69 -10.48 -8.71 -8.09
N LYS A 70 -10.98 -9.00 -9.30
CA LYS A 70 -10.34 -8.49 -10.53
C LYS A 70 -10.14 -6.97 -10.51
N LYS A 71 -11.06 -6.24 -9.88
CA LYS A 71 -10.95 -4.79 -9.70
C LYS A 71 -9.77 -4.44 -8.80
N ALA A 72 -9.68 -5.07 -7.63
CA ALA A 72 -8.59 -4.86 -6.69
C ALA A 72 -7.22 -5.26 -7.27
N GLU A 73 -7.15 -6.33 -8.07
CA GLU A 73 -5.95 -6.71 -8.82
C GLU A 73 -5.53 -5.61 -9.80
N ASN A 74 -6.48 -5.07 -10.58
CA ASN A 74 -6.20 -3.98 -11.51
C ASN A 74 -5.74 -2.72 -10.78
N ASP A 75 -6.40 -2.33 -9.68
CA ASP A 75 -6.00 -1.17 -8.87
C ASP A 75 -4.55 -1.35 -8.34
N LEU A 76 -4.19 -2.56 -7.89
CA LEU A 76 -2.83 -2.87 -7.45
C LEU A 76 -1.80 -2.84 -8.60
N ILE A 77 -2.17 -3.30 -9.81
CA ILE A 77 -1.33 -3.23 -11.00
C ILE A 77 -1.05 -1.78 -11.38
N GLU A 78 -2.09 -0.93 -11.42
CA GLU A 78 -1.95 0.49 -11.73
C GLU A 78 -1.05 1.21 -10.71
N LEU A 79 -1.21 0.92 -9.41
CA LEU A 79 -0.32 1.41 -8.37
C LEU A 79 1.12 0.94 -8.57
N GLY A 80 1.32 -0.31 -8.98
CA GLY A 80 2.63 -0.88 -9.30
C GLY A 80 3.29 -0.19 -10.50
N ASP A 81 2.53 0.14 -11.54
CA ASP A 81 3.05 0.83 -12.72
C ASP A 81 3.39 2.29 -12.43
N ILE A 82 2.57 2.98 -11.63
CA ILE A 82 2.89 4.31 -11.10
C ILE A 82 4.20 4.23 -10.28
N ALA A 83 4.33 3.24 -9.39
CA ALA A 83 5.51 3.05 -8.55
C ALA A 83 6.78 2.71 -9.34
N LYS A 84 6.69 1.91 -10.42
CA LYS A 84 7.84 1.56 -11.27
C LYS A 84 8.35 2.74 -12.09
N ARG A 85 7.46 3.52 -12.70
CA ARG A 85 7.83 4.75 -13.44
C ARG A 85 8.55 5.74 -12.53
N ALA A 86 8.13 5.77 -11.28
CA ALA A 86 8.69 6.55 -10.19
C ALA A 86 10.05 6.02 -9.68
N GLY A 87 10.21 4.69 -9.58
CA GLY A 87 11.40 4.01 -9.07
C GLY A 87 12.60 3.97 -10.01
N TRP A 88 12.45 4.36 -11.28
CA TRP A 88 13.57 4.44 -12.22
C TRP A 88 14.67 5.44 -11.79
N ASN A 89 14.34 6.33 -10.84
CA ASN A 89 15.25 7.35 -10.30
C ASN A 89 15.93 6.98 -8.96
N GLY A 90 15.68 5.82 -8.35
CA GLY A 90 16.22 5.58 -7.00
C GLY A 90 16.15 4.15 -6.47
N ILE A 91 17.33 3.67 -6.08
CA ILE A 91 17.66 2.55 -5.19
C ILE A 91 16.56 2.29 -4.12
N TYR A 92 15.61 1.39 -4.39
CA TYR A 92 14.73 0.86 -3.34
C TYR A 92 14.63 -0.66 -3.49
N ARG A 93 15.59 -1.35 -2.85
CA ARG A 93 15.70 -2.82 -2.75
C ARG A 93 15.33 -3.35 -1.35
N GLY A 94 14.52 -2.60 -0.60
CA GLY A 94 14.11 -2.98 0.74
C GLY A 94 12.86 -3.86 0.70
N ASN A 95 13.04 -5.18 0.71
CA ASN A 95 11.94 -6.15 0.85
C ASN A 95 11.56 -6.31 2.33
N SER A 96 11.09 -5.23 2.97
CA SER A 96 10.65 -5.33 4.37
C SER A 96 9.19 -5.75 4.44
N VAL A 97 8.93 -6.78 5.26
CA VAL A 97 7.59 -7.28 5.59
C VAL A 97 7.03 -6.66 6.87
N ASP A 98 7.75 -5.71 7.47
CA ASP A 98 7.31 -5.06 8.71
C ASP A 98 6.47 -3.82 8.40
N LYS A 99 5.22 -3.79 8.86
CA LYS A 99 4.32 -2.63 8.68
C LYS A 99 4.80 -1.39 9.42
N SER A 100 5.64 -1.52 10.44
CA SER A 100 6.22 -0.40 11.19
C SER A 100 6.97 0.60 10.31
N GLN A 101 7.49 0.17 9.15
CA GLN A 101 8.18 1.03 8.18
C GLN A 101 7.30 2.15 7.61
N PHE A 102 5.97 2.01 7.73
CA PHE A 102 4.99 3.00 7.32
C PHE A 102 4.59 3.92 8.46
N TYR A 103 5.11 3.79 9.68
CA TYR A 103 4.73 4.62 10.81
C TYR A 103 5.94 5.42 11.34
N GLY A 104 5.71 6.65 11.73
CA GLY A 104 6.67 7.46 12.48
C GLY A 104 6.73 7.04 13.94
N MET A 105 7.79 7.46 14.64
CA MET A 105 8.03 7.12 16.05
C MET A 105 6.87 7.44 17.01
N PHE A 106 6.06 8.45 16.66
CA PHE A 106 4.93 8.94 17.48
C PHE A 106 3.56 8.66 16.85
N GLU A 107 3.49 7.94 15.72
CA GLU A 107 2.22 7.58 15.10
C GLU A 107 1.65 6.32 15.76
N ASN A 108 0.33 6.29 15.98
CA ASN A 108 -0.33 5.11 16.53
C ASN A 108 -0.46 4.02 15.45
N MET A 109 0.34 2.96 15.58
CA MET A 109 0.24 1.79 14.72
C MET A 109 -0.78 0.80 15.32
N PRO A 110 -1.85 0.43 14.60
CA PRO A 110 -2.79 -0.56 15.09
C PRO A 110 -2.11 -1.92 15.30
N VAL A 111 -2.37 -2.55 16.45
CA VAL A 111 -1.96 -3.93 16.73
C VAL A 111 -3.23 -4.78 16.66
N ARG A 112 -3.34 -5.64 15.64
CA ARG A 112 -4.55 -6.41 15.33
C ARG A 112 -4.21 -7.81 14.85
#